data_AF-A0A5N6VVQ9-F1
#
_entry.id   AF-A0A5N6VVQ9-F1
#
_cell.length_a   1.000
_cell.length_b   1.000
_cell.length_c   1.000
_cell.angle_alpha   90.00
_cell.angle_beta   90.00
_cell.angle_gamma   90.00
#
_symmetry.space_group_name_H-M   'P 1'
#
loop_
_entity.id
_entity.type
_entity.pdbx_description
1 polymer ?
#
loop_
_entity_poly.entity_id
_entity_poly.type
_entity_poly.pdbx_seq_one_letter_code
_entity_poly.pdbx_strand_id
1 'polypeptide(L)'
;MIAAGARHEALLNVEVDCQRIIQSLLRQRPVELEILRELKAGKSLEQTGAGQVVSAELRKMEQKHAEEIAELKETLRVEKNSEIAHQLRAAYEEMMQKQERIAEEQKRLHQAEMRQLQHQIRNLKHTHHCSLM
;
A
#
# COMPACT_ATOMS: atom_id res chain seq x y z
N MET A 1 38.83 -20.47 29.77
CA MET A 1 39.89 -19.55 30.20
C MET A 1 39.34 -18.14 30.13
N ILE A 2 39.12 -17.50 31.27
CA ILE A 2 38.58 -16.14 31.38
C ILE A 2 39.67 -15.19 30.88
N ALA A 3 39.39 -14.40 29.85
CA ALA A 3 40.27 -13.33 29.40
C ALA A 3 40.48 -12.38 30.57
N ALA A 4 41.72 -12.25 31.04
CA ALA A 4 42.07 -11.33 32.10
C ALA A 4 41.68 -9.92 31.67
N GLY A 5 40.75 -9.30 32.41
CA GLY A 5 40.27 -7.95 32.14
C GLY A 5 41.42 -6.93 32.12
N ALA A 6 41.29 -5.92 31.27
CA ALA A 6 42.27 -4.86 31.10
C ALA A 6 42.54 -4.15 32.43
N ARG A 7 43.73 -4.36 33.00
CA ARG A 7 44.20 -3.62 34.17
C ARG A 7 44.41 -2.17 33.76
N HIS A 8 43.73 -1.24 34.44
CA HIS A 8 44.00 0.19 34.27
C HIS A 8 45.30 0.52 35.01
N GLU A 9 46.44 0.45 34.31
CA GLU A 9 47.71 0.99 34.81
C GLU A 9 47.75 2.49 34.50
N ALA A 10 47.91 3.32 35.54
CA ALA A 10 48.16 4.75 35.36
C ALA A 10 49.48 4.95 34.62
N LEU A 11 49.47 5.69 33.51
CA LEU A 11 50.67 6.00 32.72
C LEU A 11 51.51 7.00 33.50
N LEU A 12 52.65 6.56 34.01
CA LEU A 12 53.60 7.39 34.77
C LEU A 12 54.64 8.02 33.83
N ASN A 13 54.98 7.33 32.74
CA ASN A 13 55.81 7.85 31.65
C ASN A 13 55.22 7.39 30.32
N VAL A 14 54.51 8.31 29.65
CA VAL A 14 53.70 8.03 28.47
C VAL A 14 54.49 7.34 27.36
N GLU A 15 55.74 7.75 27.08
CA GLU A 15 56.52 7.16 25.99
C GLU A 15 56.96 5.73 26.31
N VAL A 16 57.51 5.52 27.50
CA VAL A 16 58.01 4.20 27.95
C VAL A 16 56.84 3.23 28.14
N ASP A 17 55.74 3.70 28.72
CA ASP A 17 54.55 2.88 28.94
C ASP A 17 53.85 2.55 27.61
N CYS A 18 53.75 3.51 26.66
CA CYS A 18 53.23 3.22 25.32
C CYS A 18 54.09 2.17 24.60
N GLN A 19 55.42 2.29 24.68
CA GLN A 19 56.32 1.33 24.05
C GLN A 19 56.18 -0.07 24.68
N ARG A 20 56.01 -0.15 26.01
CA ARG A 20 55.72 -1.40 26.72
C ARG A 20 54.38 -2.01 26.29
N ILE A 21 53.32 -1.21 26.19
CA ILE A 21 51.98 -1.66 25.78
C ILE A 21 52.02 -2.16 24.33
N ILE A 22 52.61 -1.41 23.41
CA ILE A 22 52.73 -1.80 22.00
C ILE A 22 53.53 -3.09 21.87
N GLN A 23 54.68 -3.22 22.56
CA GLN A 23 55.45 -4.46 22.55
C GLN A 23 54.67 -5.65 23.12
N SER A 24 53.86 -5.42 24.15
CA SER A 24 52.98 -6.44 24.73
C SER A 24 51.92 -6.90 23.72
N LEU A 25 51.25 -5.95 23.06
CA LEU A 25 50.24 -6.23 22.04
C LEU A 25 50.82 -6.97 20.83
N LEU A 26 52.00 -6.55 20.35
CA LEU A 26 52.69 -7.20 19.22
C LEU A 26 53.16 -8.62 19.53
N ARG A 27 53.40 -8.95 20.80
CA ARG A 27 53.76 -10.31 21.25
C ARG A 27 52.54 -11.21 21.46
N GLN A 28 51.34 -10.64 21.54
CA GLN A 28 50.13 -11.45 21.69
C GLN A 28 49.82 -12.17 20.38
N ARG A 29 49.48 -13.46 20.49
CA ARG A 29 49.02 -14.23 19.33
C ARG A 29 47.67 -13.66 18.87
N PRO A 30 47.40 -13.63 17.54
CA PRO A 30 46.10 -13.25 17.04
C PRO A 30 45.00 -14.05 17.74
N VAL A 31 44.00 -13.35 18.27
CA VAL A 31 42.85 -13.99 18.89
C VAL A 31 41.96 -14.51 17.78
N GLU A 32 41.74 -15.82 17.79
CA GLU A 32 40.84 -16.45 16.84
C GLU A 32 39.39 -16.11 17.20
N LEU A 33 38.66 -15.54 16.25
CA LEU A 33 37.24 -15.24 16.40
C LEU A 33 36.42 -16.53 16.52
N GLU A 34 35.36 -16.50 17.31
CA GLU A 34 34.49 -17.66 17.52
C GLU A 34 33.85 -18.15 16.21
N ILE A 35 33.42 -17.23 15.34
CA ILE A 35 32.93 -17.58 13.99
C ILE A 35 33.98 -18.34 13.17
N LEU A 36 35.25 -17.95 13.26
CA LEU A 36 36.33 -18.63 12.52
C LEU A 36 36.57 -20.04 13.08
N ARG A 37 36.44 -20.24 14.40
CA ARG A 37 36.49 -21.56 15.03
C ARG A 37 35.35 -22.45 14.54
N GLU A 38 34.14 -21.92 14.52
CA GLU A 38 32.95 -22.64 14.08
C GLU A 38 33.02 -23.05 12.61
N LEU A 39 33.46 -22.14 11.74
CA LEU A 39 33.67 -22.42 10.32
C LEU A 39 34.75 -23.48 10.10
N LYS A 40 35.88 -23.39 10.82
CA LYS A 40 36.95 -24.42 10.76
C LYS A 40 36.48 -25.78 11.28
N ALA A 41 35.54 -25.80 12.23
CA ALA A 41 34.90 -27.02 12.71
C ALA A 41 33.88 -27.61 11.72
N GLY A 42 33.70 -26.99 10.54
CA GLY A 42 32.83 -27.48 9.47
C GLY A 42 31.38 -26.99 9.58
N LYS A 43 31.05 -26.07 10.50
CA LYS A 43 29.72 -25.44 10.51
C LYS A 43 29.57 -24.54 9.28
N SER A 44 28.39 -24.53 8.68
CA SER A 44 28.06 -23.50 7.68
C SER A 44 27.87 -22.14 8.36
N LEU A 45 27.92 -21.05 7.58
CA LEU A 45 27.72 -19.70 8.10
C LEU A 45 26.40 -19.58 8.88
N GLU A 46 25.31 -20.12 8.36
CA GLU A 46 23.98 -20.14 8.98
C GLU A 46 23.93 -20.91 10.31
N GLN A 47 24.83 -21.88 10.50
CA GLN A 47 24.93 -22.69 11.72
C GLN A 47 25.85 -22.06 12.77
N THR A 48 26.62 -21.03 12.42
CA THR A 48 27.42 -20.26 13.37
C THR A 48 26.52 -19.42 14.28
N GLY A 49 26.98 -19.10 15.49
CA GLY A 49 26.21 -18.24 16.40
C GLY A 49 25.93 -16.86 15.80
N ALA A 50 26.91 -16.27 15.12
CA ALA A 50 26.75 -14.99 14.43
C ALA A 50 25.75 -15.10 13.26
N GLY A 51 25.85 -16.17 12.46
CA GLY A 51 24.92 -16.43 11.36
C GLY A 51 23.48 -16.63 11.84
N GLN A 52 23.26 -17.34 12.95
CA GLN A 52 21.93 -17.52 13.54
C GLN A 52 21.31 -16.18 13.95
N VAL A 53 22.09 -15.27 14.54
CA VAL A 53 21.62 -13.93 14.91
C VAL A 53 21.20 -13.15 13.65
N VAL A 54 22.05 -13.14 12.62
CA VAL A 54 21.74 -12.45 11.35
C VAL A 54 20.53 -13.07 10.67
N SER A 55 20.45 -14.40 10.59
CA SER A 55 19.32 -15.12 9.99
C SER A 55 18.02 -14.88 10.76
N ALA A 56 18.06 -14.81 12.09
CA ALA A 56 16.89 -14.48 12.88
C ALA A 56 16.38 -13.06 12.59
N GLU A 57 17.29 -12.09 12.46
CA GLU A 57 16.92 -10.72 12.16
C GLU A 57 16.41 -10.56 10.73
N LEU A 58 17.01 -11.25 9.76
CA LEU A 58 16.51 -11.32 8.38
C LEU A 58 15.08 -11.88 8.34
N ARG A 59 14.79 -12.97 9.05
CA ARG A 59 13.43 -13.54 9.11
C ARG A 59 12.40 -12.58 9.70
N LYS A 60 12.77 -11.82 10.74
CA LYS A 60 11.88 -10.79 11.30
C LYS A 60 11.59 -9.69 10.28
N MET A 61 12.61 -9.23 9.55
CA MET A 61 12.42 -8.23 8.50
C MET A 61 11.55 -8.77 7.36
N GLU A 62 11.77 -10.01 6.92
CA GLU A 62 10.95 -10.68 5.91
C GLU A 62 9.48 -10.75 6.33
N GLN A 63 9.23 -11.15 7.58
CA GLN A 63 7.87 -11.20 8.12
C GLN A 63 7.23 -9.80 8.15
N LYS A 64 7.96 -8.79 8.66
CA LYS A 64 7.47 -7.41 8.71
C LYS A 64 7.14 -6.88 7.30
N HIS A 65 8.00 -7.12 6.32
CA HIS A 65 7.74 -6.73 4.94
C HIS A 65 6.53 -7.46 4.35
N ALA A 66 6.34 -8.75 4.67
CA ALA A 66 5.17 -9.49 4.23
C ALA A 66 3.85 -8.92 4.80
N GLU A 67 3.87 -8.52 6.07
CA GLU A 67 2.76 -7.84 6.74
C GLU A 67 2.46 -6.47 6.10
N GLU A 68 3.49 -5.63 5.91
CA GLU A 68 3.35 -4.32 5.26
C GLU A 68 2.81 -4.44 3.83
N ILE A 69 3.30 -5.41 3.04
CA ILE A 69 2.79 -5.67 1.69
C ILE A 69 1.32 -6.10 1.73
N ALA A 70 0.91 -6.91 2.71
CA ALA A 70 -0.47 -7.32 2.86
C ALA A 70 -1.38 -6.14 3.19
N GLU A 71 -0.98 -5.28 4.13
CA GLU A 71 -1.71 -4.06 4.50
C GLU A 71 -1.83 -3.08 3.32
N LEU A 72 -0.74 -2.87 2.57
CA LEU A 72 -0.76 -2.00 1.39
C LEU A 72 -1.69 -2.55 0.30
N LYS A 73 -1.68 -3.87 0.06
CA LYS A 73 -2.60 -4.50 -0.90
C LYS A 73 -4.05 -4.32 -0.51
N GLU A 74 -4.37 -4.47 0.78
CA GLU A 74 -5.74 -4.30 1.25
C GLU A 74 -6.18 -2.84 1.17
N THR A 75 -5.31 -1.90 1.56
CA THR A 75 -5.58 -0.46 1.44
C THR A 75 -5.87 -0.07 0.00
N LEU A 76 -5.03 -0.51 -0.94
CA LEU A 76 -5.21 -0.27 -2.37
C LEU A 76 -6.53 -0.87 -2.89
N ARG A 77 -6.91 -2.06 -2.41
CA ARG A 77 -8.16 -2.72 -2.77
C ARG A 77 -9.37 -1.89 -2.29
N VAL A 78 -9.33 -1.42 -1.05
CA VAL A 78 -10.39 -0.60 -0.45
C VAL A 78 -10.53 0.73 -1.20
N GLU A 79 -9.43 1.42 -1.46
CA GLU A 79 -9.41 2.70 -2.19
C GLU A 79 -10.01 2.55 -3.59
N LYS A 80 -9.53 1.58 -4.37
CA LYS A 80 -10.05 1.29 -5.72
C LYS A 80 -11.53 0.96 -5.71
N ASN A 81 -11.97 0.14 -4.75
CA ASN A 81 -13.39 -0.19 -4.62
C ASN A 81 -14.22 1.05 -4.30
N SER A 82 -13.72 1.94 -3.44
CA SER A 82 -14.42 3.19 -3.11
C SER A 82 -14.53 4.11 -4.33
N GLU A 83 -13.47 4.20 -5.14
CA GLU A 83 -13.43 5.04 -6.33
C GLU A 83 -14.38 4.50 -7.41
N ILE A 84 -14.37 3.19 -7.65
CA ILE A 84 -15.32 2.53 -8.55
C ILE A 84 -16.75 2.74 -8.08
N ALA A 85 -17.03 2.57 -6.78
CA ALA A 85 -18.36 2.79 -6.23
C ALA A 85 -18.82 4.24 -6.39
N HIS A 86 -17.92 5.21 -6.22
CA HIS A 86 -18.21 6.62 -6.43
C HIS A 86 -18.52 6.92 -7.92
N GLN A 87 -17.69 6.44 -8.84
CA GLN A 87 -17.91 6.61 -10.28
C GLN A 87 -19.23 5.98 -10.73
N LEU A 88 -19.55 4.78 -10.21
CA LEU A 88 -20.78 4.08 -10.54
C LEU A 88 -22.01 4.86 -10.05
N ARG A 89 -21.98 5.40 -8.82
CA ARG A 89 -23.06 6.26 -8.29
C ARG A 89 -23.27 7.50 -9.16
N ALA A 90 -22.19 8.21 -9.50
CA ALA A 90 -22.27 9.39 -10.35
C ALA A 90 -22.87 9.07 -11.73
N ALA A 91 -22.45 7.97 -12.35
CA ALA A 91 -23.00 7.52 -13.63
C ALA A 91 -24.49 7.16 -13.54
N TYR A 92 -24.90 6.48 -12.47
CA TYR A 92 -26.32 6.17 -12.23
C TYR A 92 -27.15 7.43 -12.01
N GLU A 93 -26.67 8.39 -11.23
CA GLU A 93 -27.35 9.67 -11.00
C GLU A 93 -27.52 10.45 -12.31
N GLU A 94 -26.48 10.52 -13.14
CA GLU A 94 -26.56 11.18 -14.45
C GLU A 94 -27.56 10.48 -15.38
N MET A 95 -27.56 9.14 -15.39
CA MET A 95 -28.52 8.37 -16.17
C MET A 95 -29.97 8.60 -15.72
N MET A 96 -30.21 8.63 -14.41
CA MET A 96 -31.53 8.90 -13.84
C MET A 96 -32.02 10.31 -14.23
N GLN A 97 -31.17 11.33 -14.09
CA GLN A 97 -31.51 12.69 -14.52
C GLN A 97 -31.83 12.77 -16.01
N LYS A 98 -31.07 12.05 -16.86
CA LYS A 98 -31.36 11.98 -18.30
C LYS A 98 -32.71 11.32 -18.55
N GLN A 99 -33.01 10.21 -17.88
CA GLN A 99 -34.30 9.52 -18.03
C GLN A 99 -35.48 10.40 -17.58
N GLU A 100 -35.33 11.13 -16.48
CA GLU A 100 -36.35 12.06 -16.00
C GLU A 100 -36.62 13.17 -17.02
N ARG A 101 -35.56 13.79 -17.57
CA ARG A 101 -35.69 14.81 -18.62
C ARG A 101 -36.40 14.26 -19.86
N ILE A 102 -36.03 13.06 -20.30
CA ILE A 102 -36.67 12.39 -21.44
C ILE A 102 -38.15 12.14 -21.14
N ALA A 103 -38.49 11.66 -19.94
CA ALA A 103 -39.86 11.40 -19.55
C ALA A 103 -40.70 12.70 -19.47
N GLU A 104 -40.13 13.79 -18.98
CA GLU A 104 -40.77 15.10 -18.98
C GLU A 104 -41.00 15.63 -20.41
N GLU A 105 -40.01 15.47 -21.28
CA GLU A 105 -40.11 15.88 -22.68
C GLU A 105 -41.17 15.07 -23.43
N GLN A 106 -41.20 13.75 -23.23
CA GLN A 106 -42.26 12.88 -23.77
C GLN A 106 -43.65 13.30 -23.29
N LYS A 107 -43.81 13.63 -22.00
CA LYS A 107 -45.09 14.15 -21.48
C LYS A 107 -45.48 15.45 -22.16
N ARG A 108 -44.53 16.37 -22.37
CA ARG A 108 -44.80 17.66 -23.04
C ARG A 108 -45.22 17.45 -24.50
N LEU A 109 -44.51 16.60 -25.23
CA LEU A 109 -44.82 16.25 -26.61
C LEU A 109 -46.21 15.61 -26.70
N HIS A 110 -46.49 14.63 -25.85
CA HIS A 110 -47.80 13.98 -25.81
C HIS A 110 -48.94 14.96 -25.52
N GLN A 111 -48.75 15.90 -24.59
CA GLN A 111 -49.74 16.95 -24.33
C GLN A 111 -49.93 17.92 -25.50
N ALA A 112 -48.88 18.20 -26.27
CA ALA A 112 -48.98 19.02 -27.47
C ALA A 112 -49.75 18.29 -28.58
N GLU A 113 -49.43 17.02 -28.83
CA GLU A 113 -50.14 16.16 -29.78
C GLU A 113 -51.63 16.03 -29.45
N MET A 114 -51.97 15.78 -28.18
CA MET A 114 -53.36 15.69 -27.73
C MET A 114 -54.13 16.99 -27.95
N ARG A 115 -53.49 18.15 -27.70
CA ARG A 115 -54.11 19.46 -27.98
C ARG A 115 -54.35 19.68 -29.48
N GLN A 116 -53.39 19.27 -30.32
CA GLN A 116 -53.50 19.37 -31.76
C GLN A 116 -54.63 18.48 -32.30
N LEU A 117 -54.72 17.22 -31.85
CA LEU A 117 -55.80 16.29 -32.19
C LEU A 117 -57.17 16.84 -31.77
N GLN A 118 -57.28 17.36 -30.54
CA GLN A 118 -58.52 17.99 -30.06
C GLN A 118 -58.92 19.21 -30.91
N HIS A 119 -57.95 19.99 -31.39
CA HIS A 119 -58.22 21.10 -32.29
C HIS A 119 -58.72 20.61 -33.66
N GLN A 120 -58.07 19.61 -34.24
CA GLN A 120 -58.50 18.99 -35.49
C GLN A 120 -59.92 18.40 -35.39
N ILE A 121 -60.23 17.68 -34.31
CA ILE A 121 -61.58 17.14 -34.06
C ILE A 121 -62.62 18.26 -33.99
N ARG A 122 -62.31 19.37 -33.31
CA ARG A 122 -63.23 20.54 -33.23
C ARG A 122 -63.46 21.17 -34.59
N ASN A 123 -62.40 21.37 -35.37
CA ASN A 123 -62.51 21.95 -36.71
C ASN A 123 -63.33 21.05 -37.65
N LEU A 124 -63.11 19.73 -37.61
CA LEU A 124 -63.89 18.75 -38.38
C LEU A 124 -65.37 18.73 -37.98
N LYS A 125 -65.68 18.84 -36.69
CA LYS A 125 -67.07 18.96 -36.22
C LYS A 125 -67.74 20.26 -36.71
N HIS A 126 -67.01 21.38 -36.71
CA HIS A 126 -67.53 22.65 -37.20
C HIS A 126 -67.77 22.64 -38.72
N THR A 127 -66.85 22.10 -39.51
CA THR A 127 -67.03 22.00 -40.97
C THR A 127 -68.19 21.07 -41.34
N HIS A 128 -68.35 19.95 -40.64
CA HIS A 128 -69.48 19.04 -40.84
C HIS A 128 -70.84 19.67 -40.44
N HIS A 129 -70.85 20.54 -39.43
CA HIS A 129 -72.05 21.27 -39.03
C HIS A 129 -72.44 22.36 -40.05
N CYS A 130 -71.45 23.06 -40.64
CA CYS A 130 -71.70 24.05 -41.69
C CYS A 130 -72.05 23.43 -43.06
N SER A 131 -71.72 22.16 -43.31
CA SER A 131 -72.08 21.47 -44.56
C SER A 131 -73.46 20.79 -44.53
N LEU A 132 -74.10 20.71 -43.36
CA LEU A 132 -75.43 20.10 -43.16
C LEU A 132 -76.56 21.12 -42.92
N MET A 133 -76.22 22.41 -42.81
CA MET A 133 -77.18 23.53 -42.93
C MET A 133 -77.19 24.02 -44.37
#